data_AF-A0A397SXW1-F1
#
_entry.id   AF-A0A397SXW1-F1
#
_cell.length_a   1.000
_cell.length_b   1.000
_cell.length_c   1.000
_cell.angle_alpha   90.00
_cell.angle_beta   90.00
_cell.angle_gamma   90.00
#
_symmetry.space_group_name_H-M   'P 1'
#
loop_
_entity.id
_entity.type
_entity.pdbx_description
1 polymer ?
#
loop_
_entity_poly.entity_id
_entity_poly.type
_entity_poly.pdbx_seq_one_letter_code
_entity_poly.pdbx_strand_id
1 'polypeptide(L)'
;MVESVAVSGVIRTLSLVKKLSESAEISISIKNNSSHTLSNVITYTNGTSIDAANPIIAPYTDPPPVHFETNLRGTVGMLCYQIEGTPYYLLISWKVPLLSIRRYNQFSIHVCESPLPEEQKEKKLFFEHVHKKYKEFSDRSMQLSNNNDTLIVNATMSNR
;
A
#
# COMPACT_ATOMS: atom_id res chain seq x y z
N MET A 1 -2.84 16.72 20.51
CA MET A 1 -3.67 15.93 19.58
C MET A 1 -2.71 15.03 18.83
N VAL A 2 -2.97 13.73 18.73
CA VAL A 2 -2.04 12.80 18.04
C VAL A 2 -2.44 12.74 16.57
N GLU A 3 -1.53 13.13 15.68
CA GLU A 3 -1.76 13.04 14.24
C GLU A 3 -1.51 11.61 13.75
N SER A 4 -2.36 11.14 12.83
CA SER A 4 -2.22 9.77 12.34
C SER A 4 -2.67 9.57 10.90
N VAL A 5 -2.04 8.62 10.22
CA VAL A 5 -2.49 8.07 8.95
C VAL A 5 -2.78 6.58 9.19
N ALA A 6 -4.04 6.18 9.04
CA ALA A 6 -4.43 4.79 9.12
C ALA A 6 -4.54 4.22 7.70
N VAL A 7 -3.95 3.06 7.48
CA VAL A 7 -3.99 2.35 6.21
C VAL A 7 -4.51 0.95 6.49
N SER A 8 -5.46 0.51 5.68
CA SER A 8 -6.03 -0.82 5.76
C SER A 8 -5.97 -1.52 4.40
N GLY A 9 -5.56 -2.79 4.42
CA GLY A 9 -5.62 -3.68 3.26
C GLY A 9 -6.67 -4.77 3.47
N VAL A 10 -7.57 -4.95 2.51
CA VAL A 10 -8.51 -6.08 2.47
C VAL A 10 -8.14 -6.93 1.28
N ILE A 11 -7.70 -8.16 1.52
CA ILE A 11 -7.32 -9.08 0.46
C ILE A 11 -8.44 -10.08 0.24
N ARG A 12 -8.78 -10.31 -1.03
CA ARG A 12 -9.74 -11.32 -1.45
C ARG A 12 -9.12 -12.19 -2.53
N THR A 13 -9.23 -13.50 -2.37
CA THR A 13 -8.88 -14.45 -3.42
C THR A 13 -10.15 -15.18 -3.81
N LEU A 14 -10.64 -14.91 -5.02
CA LEU A 14 -11.87 -15.53 -5.51
C LEU A 14 -11.50 -16.74 -6.36
N SER A 15 -11.92 -17.92 -5.89
CA SER A 15 -11.93 -19.15 -6.67
C SER A 15 -13.38 -19.46 -7.04
N LEU A 16 -13.78 -19.12 -8.27
CA LEU A 16 -15.05 -19.57 -8.81
C LEU A 16 -14.91 -21.04 -9.21
N VAL A 17 -15.39 -21.94 -8.34
CA VAL A 17 -15.52 -23.36 -8.65
C VAL A 17 -16.66 -23.55 -9.66
N LYS A 18 -16.33 -23.31 -10.93
CA LYS A 18 -16.84 -23.89 -12.18
C LYS A 18 -16.63 -22.87 -13.30
N LYS A 19 -15.52 -23.04 -14.01
CA LYS A 19 -15.20 -22.46 -15.33
C LYS A 19 -14.95 -20.94 -15.37
N LEU A 20 -13.65 -20.66 -15.49
CA LEU A 20 -12.94 -19.47 -16.01
C LEU A 20 -12.58 -18.37 -14.99
N SER A 21 -11.26 -18.23 -14.80
CA SER A 21 -10.49 -17.28 -13.98
C SER A 21 -10.59 -17.40 -12.47
N GLU A 22 -9.47 -17.77 -11.86
CA GLU A 22 -9.14 -17.35 -10.50
C GLU A 22 -8.71 -15.88 -10.57
N SER A 23 -9.18 -15.04 -9.65
CA SER A 23 -8.73 -13.65 -9.51
C SER A 23 -8.11 -13.43 -8.12
N ALA A 24 -7.07 -12.60 -8.09
CA ALA A 24 -6.47 -12.12 -6.86
C ALA A 24 -6.71 -10.63 -6.77
N GLU A 25 -7.33 -10.21 -5.67
CA GLU A 25 -7.79 -8.85 -5.45
C GLU A 25 -7.26 -8.28 -4.14
N ILE A 26 -7.02 -6.96 -4.14
CA ILE A 26 -6.79 -6.19 -2.93
C ILE A 26 -7.50 -4.85 -3.02
N SER A 27 -8.18 -4.48 -1.93
CA SER A 27 -8.68 -3.14 -1.67
C SER A 27 -7.77 -2.47 -0.64
N ILE A 28 -7.32 -1.26 -0.91
CA ILE A 28 -6.50 -0.46 0.01
C ILE A 28 -7.26 0.81 0.37
N SER A 29 -7.48 1.04 1.66
CA SER A 29 -8.05 2.29 2.20
C SER A 29 -6.98 3.03 3.00
N ILE A 30 -6.95 4.35 2.84
CA ILE A 30 -6.05 5.25 3.55
C ILE A 30 -6.91 6.35 4.17
N LYS A 31 -7.01 6.36 5.49
CA LYS A 31 -7.64 7.41 6.27
C LYS A 31 -6.57 8.35 6.81
N ASN A 32 -6.61 9.59 6.39
CA ASN A 32 -5.67 10.61 6.82
C ASN A 32 -6.29 11.45 7.94
N ASN A 33 -5.85 11.27 9.18
CA ASN A 33 -6.20 12.11 10.33
C ASN A 33 -5.01 12.99 10.77
N SER A 34 -4.10 13.30 9.84
CA SER A 34 -2.99 14.23 10.06
C SER A 34 -3.29 15.59 9.45
N SER A 35 -2.48 16.59 9.77
CA SER A 35 -2.52 17.90 9.14
C SER A 35 -1.82 17.94 7.77
N HIS A 36 -1.18 16.83 7.36
CA HIS A 36 -0.42 16.72 6.12
C HIS A 36 -1.28 16.25 4.96
N THR A 37 -1.02 16.80 3.76
CA THR A 37 -1.52 16.22 2.51
C THR A 37 -0.66 15.02 2.11
N LEU A 38 -1.27 13.96 1.59
CA LEU A 38 -0.55 12.84 0.98
C LEU A 38 -0.66 12.91 -0.54
N SER A 39 0.46 13.03 -1.24
CA SER A 39 0.50 13.13 -2.70
C SER A 39 1.10 11.89 -3.33
N ASN A 40 0.35 11.19 -4.20
CA ASN A 40 0.81 9.96 -4.85
C ASN A 40 1.90 10.29 -5.86
N VAL A 41 3.08 9.72 -5.65
CA VAL A 41 4.28 9.98 -6.46
C VAL A 41 4.70 8.76 -7.26
N ILE A 42 4.44 7.55 -6.75
CA ILE A 42 4.70 6.31 -7.47
C ILE A 42 3.54 5.34 -7.28
N THR A 43 3.08 4.79 -8.41
CA THR A 43 2.24 3.60 -8.45
C THR A 43 2.93 2.55 -9.31
N TYR A 44 3.14 1.36 -8.77
CA TYR A 44 3.68 0.21 -9.48
C TYR A 44 2.78 -1.00 -9.23
N THR A 45 2.33 -1.68 -10.28
CA THR A 45 1.53 -2.90 -10.15
C THR A 45 1.74 -3.83 -11.34
N ASN A 46 1.67 -5.14 -11.09
CA ASN A 46 1.60 -6.16 -12.15
C ASN A 46 0.15 -6.53 -12.53
N GLY A 47 -0.83 -5.99 -11.80
CA GLY A 47 -2.26 -6.17 -12.03
C GLY A 47 -2.88 -4.98 -12.74
N THR A 48 -4.20 -5.00 -12.84
CA THR A 48 -5.00 -3.89 -13.34
C THR A 48 -5.54 -3.12 -12.14
N SER A 49 -5.32 -1.81 -12.12
CA SER A 49 -6.01 -0.89 -11.21
C SER A 49 -7.44 -0.75 -11.70
N ILE A 50 -8.43 -1.21 -10.94
CA ILE A 50 -9.85 -1.04 -11.26
C ILE A 50 -10.23 0.42 -11.00
N ASP A 51 -9.77 0.94 -9.86
CA ASP A 51 -9.86 2.36 -9.51
C ASP A 51 -8.48 3.00 -9.62
N ALA A 52 -8.42 4.23 -10.13
CA ALA A 52 -7.17 4.97 -10.11
C ALA A 52 -6.75 5.27 -8.66
N ALA A 53 -5.45 5.13 -8.37
CA ALA A 53 -4.92 5.55 -7.08
C ALA A 53 -5.22 7.04 -6.85
N ASN A 54 -5.76 7.41 -5.69
CA ASN A 54 -6.06 8.80 -5.38
C ASN A 54 -4.76 9.62 -5.47
N PRO A 55 -4.68 10.62 -6.37
CA PRO A 55 -3.46 11.39 -6.55
C PRO A 55 -3.15 12.25 -5.33
N ILE A 56 -4.17 12.68 -4.59
CA ILE A 56 -4.06 13.53 -3.41
C ILE A 56 -5.04 13.02 -2.35
N ILE A 57 -4.58 12.90 -1.11
CA ILE A 57 -5.41 12.63 0.07
C ILE A 57 -5.24 13.80 1.03
N ALA A 58 -6.29 14.62 1.13
CA ALA A 58 -6.27 15.83 1.94
C ALA A 58 -6.22 15.50 3.45
N PRO A 59 -5.78 16.45 4.29
CA PRO A 59 -5.87 16.35 5.75
C PRO A 59 -7.29 16.01 6.22
N TYR A 60 -7.39 15.17 7.26
CA TYR A 60 -8.66 14.80 7.91
C TYR A 60 -9.72 14.22 6.95
N THR A 61 -9.29 13.41 5.97
CA THR A 61 -10.18 12.75 5.00
C THR A 61 -10.05 11.23 5.02
N ASP A 62 -11.11 10.58 4.51
CA ASP A 62 -11.21 9.13 4.37
C ASP A 62 -11.76 8.82 2.96
N PRO A 63 -10.93 8.95 1.91
CA PRO A 63 -11.37 8.73 0.55
C PRO A 63 -11.75 7.26 0.30
N PRO A 64 -12.52 6.98 -0.78
CA PRO A 64 -12.87 5.62 -1.15
C PRO A 64 -11.63 4.71 -1.32
N PRO A 65 -11.73 3.41 -1.00
CA PRO A 65 -10.65 2.46 -1.22
C PRO A 65 -10.31 2.31 -2.70
N VAL A 66 -9.06 2.00 -2.98
CA VAL A 66 -8.56 1.71 -4.34
C VAL A 66 -8.43 0.21 -4.54
N HIS A 67 -8.84 -0.28 -5.71
CA HIS A 67 -8.94 -1.71 -6.01
C HIS A 67 -7.94 -2.14 -7.09
N PHE A 68 -7.25 -3.25 -6.83
CA PHE A 68 -6.32 -3.88 -7.77
C PHE A 68 -6.66 -5.36 -7.97
N GLU A 69 -6.70 -5.81 -9.22
CA GLU A 69 -7.05 -7.19 -9.59
C GLU A 69 -6.04 -7.79 -10.59
N THR A 70 -5.89 -9.10 -10.57
CA THR A 70 -5.31 -9.84 -11.70
C THR A 70 -5.82 -11.27 -11.78
N ASN A 71 -5.88 -11.79 -13.02
CA ASN A 71 -6.52 -13.07 -13.33
C ASN A 71 -5.53 -14.23 -13.59
N LEU A 72 -4.22 -13.96 -13.62
CA LEU A 72 -3.24 -14.95 -14.11
C LEU A 72 -2.01 -15.17 -13.20
N ARG A 73 -1.64 -14.20 -12.35
CA ARG A 73 -0.34 -14.26 -11.63
C ARG A 73 -0.36 -13.81 -10.16
N GLY A 74 -1.52 -13.46 -9.61
CA GLY A 74 -1.63 -12.83 -8.29
C GLY A 74 -1.23 -11.35 -8.31
N THR A 75 -1.91 -10.50 -7.53
CA THR A 75 -1.68 -9.03 -7.58
C THR A 75 -0.50 -8.65 -6.71
N VAL A 76 0.42 -7.87 -7.27
CA VAL A 76 1.66 -7.40 -6.65
C VAL A 76 1.82 -5.94 -7.01
N GLY A 77 2.06 -5.10 -6.01
CA GLY A 77 2.25 -3.68 -6.29
C GLY A 77 2.66 -2.87 -5.08
N MET A 78 2.84 -1.59 -5.34
CA MET A 78 3.19 -0.58 -4.35
C MET A 78 2.62 0.78 -4.72
N LEU A 79 2.11 1.46 -3.71
CA LEU A 79 1.80 2.88 -3.70
C LEU A 79 2.85 3.61 -2.88
N CYS A 80 3.23 4.79 -3.35
CA CYS A 80 4.07 5.71 -2.61
C CYS A 80 3.41 7.08 -2.56
N TYR A 81 3.24 7.59 -1.34
CA TYR A 81 2.72 8.92 -1.07
C TYR A 81 3.79 9.77 -0.40
N GLN A 82 4.05 10.95 -0.93
CA GLN A 82 4.80 11.98 -0.22
C GLN A 82 3.92 12.57 0.88
N ILE A 83 4.46 12.69 2.09
CA ILE A 83 3.81 13.41 3.20
C ILE A 83 4.24 14.88 3.09
N GLU A 84 3.37 15.73 2.55
CA GLU A 84 3.70 17.11 2.23
C GLU A 84 4.12 17.91 3.47
N GLY A 85 5.13 18.78 3.29
CA GLY A 85 5.74 19.52 4.40
C GLY A 85 6.78 18.70 5.19
N THR A 86 7.06 17.46 4.80
CA THR A 86 8.08 16.60 5.43
C THR A 86 9.00 15.96 4.38
N PRO A 87 10.18 15.45 4.76
CA PRO A 87 11.00 14.64 3.87
C PRO A 87 10.51 13.19 3.73
N TYR A 88 9.37 12.83 4.35
CA TYR A 88 8.93 11.45 4.48
C TYR A 88 8.01 10.99 3.36
N TYR A 89 8.17 9.73 2.99
CA TYR A 89 7.30 9.02 2.04
C TYR A 89 6.66 7.81 2.72
N LEU A 90 5.35 7.69 2.57
CA LEU A 90 4.57 6.53 2.95
C LEU A 90 4.57 5.50 1.81
N LEU A 91 5.17 4.34 2.05
CA LEU A 91 5.20 3.20 1.14
C LEU A 91 4.19 2.16 1.59
N ILE A 92 3.31 1.74 0.68
CA ILE A 92 2.32 0.69 0.90
C ILE A 92 2.56 -0.36 -0.18
N SER A 93 2.94 -1.58 0.20
CA SER A 93 3.23 -2.66 -0.75
C SER A 93 2.41 -3.90 -0.47
N TRP A 94 2.03 -4.63 -1.52
CA TRP A 94 1.27 -5.86 -1.41
C TRP A 94 1.74 -6.95 -2.37
N LYS A 95 1.42 -8.18 -2.00
CA LYS A 95 1.53 -9.37 -2.83
C LYS A 95 0.45 -10.37 -2.41
N VAL A 96 -0.47 -10.62 -3.32
CA VAL A 96 -1.58 -11.57 -3.18
C VAL A 96 -1.37 -12.66 -4.23
N PRO A 97 -0.77 -13.81 -3.89
CA PRO A 97 -0.61 -14.92 -4.81
C PRO A 97 -1.98 -15.51 -5.22
N LEU A 98 -2.10 -15.95 -6.48
CA LEU A 98 -3.30 -16.64 -6.98
C LEU A 98 -3.52 -18.00 -6.27
N LEU A 99 -2.42 -18.75 -6.09
CA LEU A 99 -2.44 -20.08 -5.48
C LEU A 99 -1.77 -20.02 -4.10
N SER A 100 -2.58 -20.25 -3.06
CA SER A 100 -2.19 -20.16 -1.65
C SER A 100 -1.47 -21.40 -1.10
N ILE A 101 -1.33 -22.48 -1.89
CA ILE A 101 -0.80 -23.78 -1.44
C ILE A 101 0.62 -23.69 -0.85
N ARG A 102 1.45 -22.71 -1.26
CA ARG A 102 2.79 -22.46 -0.69
C ARG A 102 3.17 -20.97 -0.58
N ARG A 103 2.25 -20.05 -0.82
CA ARG A 103 2.52 -18.61 -0.83
C ARG A 103 1.46 -17.90 0.00
N TYR A 104 1.91 -17.07 0.93
CA TYR A 104 1.06 -16.26 1.78
C TYR A 104 0.87 -14.87 1.17
N ASN A 105 -0.29 -14.27 1.48
CA ASN A 105 -0.52 -12.85 1.27
C ASN A 105 0.55 -12.04 2.01
N GLN A 106 1.01 -10.94 1.42
CA GLN A 106 1.98 -10.01 2.00
C GLN A 106 1.39 -8.60 1.86
N PHE A 107 1.40 -7.83 2.94
CA PHE A 107 1.02 -6.43 2.97
C PHE A 107 1.95 -5.72 3.95
N SER A 108 2.63 -4.68 3.50
CA SER A 108 3.63 -3.98 4.30
C SER A 108 3.50 -2.49 4.11
N ILE A 109 3.70 -1.78 5.21
CA ILE A 109 3.78 -0.33 5.24
C ILE A 109 5.15 0.07 5.78
N HIS A 110 5.74 1.08 5.16
CA HIS A 110 7.00 1.64 5.60
C HIS A 110 7.00 3.15 5.38
N VAL A 111 7.76 3.88 6.20
CA VAL A 111 8.01 5.31 5.99
C VAL A 111 9.51 5.53 5.87
N CYS A 112 9.93 6.24 4.82
CA CYS A 112 11.34 6.51 4.55
C CYS A 112 11.58 7.95 4.08
N GLU A 113 12.81 8.44 4.25
CA GLU A 113 13.27 9.77 3.80
C GLU A 113 13.95 9.75 2.41
N SER A 114 14.03 8.59 1.77
CA SER A 114 14.90 8.35 0.62
C SER A 114 14.34 8.96 -0.68
N PRO A 115 15.20 9.44 -1.61
CA PRO A 115 14.75 9.83 -2.94
C PRO A 115 14.11 8.65 -3.65
N LEU A 116 12.98 8.92 -4.28
CA LEU A 116 12.23 7.93 -5.03
C LEU A 116 12.78 7.80 -6.45
N PRO A 117 12.81 6.58 -7.02
CA PRO A 117 13.26 6.38 -8.40
C PRO A 117 12.25 6.97 -9.40
N GLU A 118 12.74 7.67 -10.42
CA GLU A 118 11.90 8.25 -11.48
C GLU A 118 11.64 7.25 -12.62
N GLU A 119 12.67 6.48 -12.98
CA GLU A 119 12.61 5.53 -14.09
C GLU A 119 11.83 4.25 -13.75
N GLN A 120 11.07 3.71 -14.72
CA GLN A 120 10.28 2.49 -14.50
C GLN A 120 11.13 1.26 -14.13
N LYS A 121 12.34 1.13 -14.68
CA LYS A 121 13.23 0.01 -14.36
C LYS A 121 13.69 0.06 -12.91
N GLU A 122 14.00 1.25 -12.41
CA GLU A 122 14.42 1.49 -11.03
C GLU A 122 13.27 1.33 -10.04
N LYS A 123 12.05 1.75 -10.42
CA LYS A 123 10.82 1.55 -9.63
C LYS A 123 10.58 0.08 -9.28
N LYS A 124 10.81 -0.83 -10.24
CA LYS A 124 10.70 -2.28 -9.99
C LYS A 124 11.75 -2.78 -8.99
N LEU A 125 13.01 -2.36 -9.15
CA LEU A 125 14.10 -2.75 -8.23
C LEU A 125 13.86 -2.21 -6.81
N PHE A 126 13.41 -0.96 -6.71
CA PHE A 126 13.02 -0.34 -5.46
C PHE A 126 11.86 -1.09 -4.80
N PHE A 127 10.82 -1.43 -5.56
CA PHE A 127 9.72 -2.25 -5.08
C PHE A 127 10.20 -3.61 -4.54
N GLU A 128 11.02 -4.33 -5.29
CA GLU A 128 11.57 -5.62 -4.87
C GLU A 128 12.42 -5.49 -3.61
N HIS A 129 13.21 -4.42 -3.50
CA HIS A 129 14.01 -4.11 -2.31
C HIS A 129 13.14 -3.84 -1.08
N VAL A 130 12.17 -2.92 -1.19
CA VAL A 130 11.22 -2.57 -0.11
C VAL A 130 10.47 -3.81 0.36
N HIS A 131 9.90 -4.57 -0.58
CA HIS A 131 9.12 -5.75 -0.24
C HIS A 131 9.98 -6.87 0.36
N LYS A 132 11.25 -7.00 -0.03
CA LYS A 132 12.20 -7.96 0.58
C LYS A 132 12.62 -7.54 1.99
N LYS A 133 12.80 -6.23 2.21
CA LYS A 133 13.28 -5.66 3.48
C LYS A 133 12.18 -5.63 4.54
N TYR A 134 10.94 -5.34 4.16
CA TYR A 134 9.81 -5.14 5.07
C TYR A 134 8.77 -6.27 4.97
N LYS A 135 9.22 -7.52 4.79
CA LYS A 135 8.38 -8.72 4.52
C LYS A 135 7.29 -9.06 5.56
N GLU A 136 7.13 -8.31 6.63
CA GLU A 136 6.40 -8.73 7.83
C GLU A 136 4.95 -8.23 7.90
N PHE A 137 4.14 -8.99 8.65
CA PHE A 137 2.68 -8.94 8.68
C PHE A 137 2.11 -8.55 10.05
N SER A 138 0.87 -8.07 10.01
CA SER A 138 -0.12 -7.69 11.04
C SER A 138 0.20 -6.48 11.93
N ASP A 139 -0.82 -5.62 12.05
CA ASP A 139 -1.04 -4.50 12.97
C ASP A 139 0.23 -3.80 13.45
N ARG A 140 0.73 -2.89 12.60
CA ARG A 140 1.91 -2.08 12.93
C ARG A 140 1.54 -0.62 13.06
N SER A 141 1.95 -0.04 14.18
CA SER A 141 2.06 1.41 14.34
C SER A 141 3.51 1.81 14.14
N MET A 142 3.78 2.69 13.18
CA MET A 142 5.06 3.37 13.05
C MET A 142 4.90 4.80 13.54
N GLN A 143 5.81 5.25 14.39
CA GLN A 143 5.83 6.63 14.87
C GLN A 143 6.97 7.37 14.19
N LEU A 144 6.65 8.53 13.61
CA LEU A 144 7.62 9.48 13.08
C LEU A 144 7.62 10.68 14.01
N SER A 145 8.81 11.10 14.42
CA SER A 145 9.00 12.30 15.23
C SER A 145 9.90 13.26 14.46
N ASN A 146 9.40 14.45 14.14
CA ASN A 146 10.23 15.52 13.60
C ASN A 146 9.90 16.83 14.34
N ASN A 147 10.89 17.43 15.01
CA ASN A 147 10.84 18.76 15.63
C ASN A 147 9.46 19.19 16.20
N ASN A 148 8.91 18.36 17.10
CA ASN A 148 7.64 18.51 17.84
C ASN A 148 6.36 17.93 17.22
N ASP A 149 6.38 17.52 15.95
CA ASP A 149 5.25 16.82 15.33
C ASP A 149 5.46 15.31 15.36
N THR A 150 4.47 14.61 15.90
CA THR A 150 4.43 13.15 15.96
C THR A 150 3.35 12.65 15.02
N LEU A 151 3.78 11.98 13.94
CA LEU A 151 2.88 11.33 13.01
C LEU A 151 2.89 9.82 13.26
N ILE A 152 1.73 9.25 13.53
CA ILE A 152 1.57 7.80 13.72
C ILE A 152 0.95 7.19 12.46
N VAL A 153 1.64 6.25 11.84
CA VAL A 153 1.12 5.46 10.73
C VAL A 153 0.66 4.11 11.24
N ASN A 154 -0.63 3.83 11.15
CA ASN A 154 -1.21 2.56 11.57
C ASN A 154 -1.56 1.72 10.34
N ALA A 155 -1.14 0.46 10.34
CA ALA A 155 -1.38 -0.49 9.26
C ALA A 155 -2.23 -1.64 9.79
N THR A 156 -3.37 -1.92 9.16
CA THR A 156 -4.16 -3.13 9.44
C THR A 156 -4.37 -3.94 8.17
N MET A 157 -4.51 -5.25 8.29
CA MET A 157 -4.74 -6.09 7.12
C MET A 157 -5.66 -7.26 7.43
N SER A 158 -6.68 -7.47 6.60
CA SER A 158 -7.61 -8.60 6.73
C SER A 158 -7.37 -9.64 5.63
N ASN A 159 -7.23 -10.91 6.05
CA ASN A 159 -7.32 -12.08 5.19
C ASN A 159 -8.75 -12.63 5.36
N ARG A 160 -9.65 -12.40 4.40
CA ARG A 160 -10.95 -13.10 4.37
C ARG A 160 -10.99 -14.07 3.20
#